data_AF-A0A6L6XHA5-F1
#
_entry.id   AF-A0A6L6XHA5-F1
#
_cell.length_a   1.000
_cell.length_b   1.000
_cell.length_c   1.000
_cell.angle_alpha   90.00
_cell.angle_beta   90.00
_cell.angle_gamma   90.00
#
_symmetry.space_group_name_H-M   'P 1'
#
loop_
_entity.id
_entity.type
_entity.pdbx_description
1 polymer ?
#
loop_
_entity_poly.entity_id
_entity_poly.type
_entity_poly.pdbx_seq_one_letter_code
_entity_poly.pdbx_strand_id
1 'polypeptide(L)'
;MNKSIIYKVVNWCFKIDFNFIPAVRTEYDALRVVDSLIEKSLETLDTNPDYINAMNKIEELQQGILDGISNQIIEPLQEFLPTVRNVQIHIQNERRRIAMRRNTEIIIDDGTPTPIQQKGDGIKSLTALAILNIPARVDRVSVVAIEEPESHLHPESARQLYDTIMSLSQTHQIVLTTHSPLFVNRTNLKENIIVNDGKATPVKKIKEIRDVLGIHISDNLTNAEHALIVEGEDDKIALEKLLPSMSTKIKRAIQNGTFIIDYIGGAGNLPYKLSFYRNLQCKYHVLLDNDDAGRHAGSEAERQGLLDVRNVTYAICNGSPNAEIEDCYNKAVYENAILNEFGVNINVAEFRGNKKWSDRIAGCFLSQGKLWNDAMEKRVKLVVANEISEEVDTVLNEHKRSSMDALVTSLETLLS
;
A
#
# COMPACT_ATOMS: atom_id res chain seq x y z
N MET A 1 26.57 -32.83 26.26
CA MET A 1 25.36 -31.98 26.39
C MET A 1 25.08 -31.06 25.20
N ASN A 2 25.86 -31.05 24.10
CA ASN A 2 25.69 -30.07 23.00
C ASN A 2 25.12 -30.61 21.66
N LYS A 3 24.85 -31.92 21.55
CA LYS A 3 24.24 -32.50 20.34
C LYS A 3 22.74 -32.21 20.20
N SER A 4 22.03 -31.83 21.27
CA SER A 4 20.56 -31.65 21.26
C SER A 4 20.10 -30.36 20.55
N ILE A 5 20.84 -29.26 20.67
CA ILE A 5 20.44 -27.97 20.10
C ILE A 5 20.66 -27.95 18.58
N ILE A 6 21.80 -28.44 18.10
CA ILE A 6 22.11 -28.49 16.67
C ILE A 6 21.08 -29.35 15.93
N TYR A 7 20.71 -30.51 16.49
CA TYR A 7 19.67 -31.35 15.90
C TYR A 7 18.31 -30.65 15.88
N LYS A 8 17.95 -29.88 16.91
CA LYS A 8 16.72 -29.08 16.91
C LYS A 8 16.73 -27.98 15.86
N VAL A 9 17.85 -27.26 15.70
CA VAL A 9 18.03 -26.21 14.69
C VAL A 9 17.95 -26.80 13.28
N VAL A 10 18.65 -27.91 13.02
CA VAL A 10 18.60 -28.61 11.74
C VAL A 10 17.18 -29.10 11.44
N ASN A 11 16.46 -29.63 12.43
CA ASN A 11 15.08 -30.08 12.27
C ASN A 11 14.10 -28.92 12.03
N TRP A 12 14.39 -27.72 12.55
CA TRP A 12 13.66 -26.50 12.22
C TRP A 12 13.94 -26.01 10.80
N CYS A 13 15.19 -26.08 10.33
CA CYS A 13 15.52 -25.72 8.95
C CYS A 13 14.78 -26.59 7.92
N PHE A 14 14.55 -27.88 8.22
CA PHE A 14 13.73 -28.76 7.36
C PHE A 14 12.23 -28.43 7.34
N LYS A 15 11.77 -27.56 8.25
CA LYS A 15 10.40 -27.03 8.26
C LYS A 15 10.27 -25.69 7.53
N ILE A 16 11.35 -25.12 7.01
CA ILE A 16 11.31 -23.88 6.23
C ILE A 16 11.28 -24.24 4.74
N ASP A 17 10.26 -23.79 4.03
CA ASP A 17 10.25 -23.79 2.56
C ASP A 17 10.65 -22.40 2.08
N PHE A 18 11.76 -22.28 1.36
CA PHE A 18 12.32 -20.99 0.94
C PHE A 18 12.16 -20.82 -0.56
N ASN A 19 11.41 -19.78 -0.96
CA ASN A 19 11.20 -19.43 -2.36
C ASN A 19 11.85 -18.07 -2.64
N PHE A 20 12.65 -17.98 -3.70
CA PHE A 20 13.34 -16.75 -4.09
C PHE A 20 12.90 -16.30 -5.48
N ILE A 21 12.51 -15.03 -5.59
CA ILE A 21 12.13 -14.34 -6.83
C ILE A 21 13.15 -13.22 -7.08
N PRO A 22 14.00 -13.33 -8.12
CA PRO A 22 15.01 -12.31 -8.44
C PRO A 22 14.39 -11.06 -9.10
N ALA A 23 15.15 -9.95 -9.09
CA ALA A 23 14.75 -8.67 -9.69
C ALA A 23 14.64 -8.75 -11.21
N VAL A 24 15.67 -9.33 -11.84
CA VAL A 24 15.66 -9.65 -13.27
C VAL A 24 14.98 -11.01 -13.44
N ARG A 25 13.72 -10.97 -13.84
CA ARG A 25 12.92 -12.17 -14.07
C ARG A 25 13.23 -12.69 -15.46
N THR A 26 14.23 -13.56 -15.56
CA THR A 26 14.43 -14.30 -16.80
C THR A 26 13.23 -15.22 -17.03
N GLU A 27 12.98 -15.58 -18.29
CA GLU A 27 11.99 -16.59 -18.68
C GLU A 27 12.10 -17.87 -17.83
N TYR A 28 13.32 -18.24 -17.45
CA TYR A 28 13.62 -19.44 -16.67
C TYR A 28 13.35 -19.31 -15.16
N ASP A 29 13.48 -18.13 -14.57
CA ASP A 29 13.38 -17.98 -13.10
C ASP A 29 11.93 -17.98 -12.60
N ALA A 30 11.02 -17.33 -13.33
CA ALA A 30 9.59 -17.37 -13.00
C ALA A 30 9.02 -18.79 -13.18
N LEU A 31 9.45 -19.48 -14.23
CA LEU A 31 9.07 -20.88 -14.49
C LEU A 31 9.60 -21.82 -13.42
N ARG A 32 10.84 -21.65 -12.95
CA ARG A 32 11.44 -22.56 -11.95
C ARG A 32 10.64 -22.63 -10.65
N VAL A 33 10.08 -21.51 -10.18
CA VAL A 33 9.23 -21.49 -8.98
C VAL A 33 7.96 -22.30 -9.22
N VAL A 34 7.35 -22.11 -10.39
CA VAL A 34 6.15 -22.84 -10.77
C VAL A 34 6.42 -24.32 -10.96
N ASP A 35 7.47 -24.69 -11.69
CA ASP A 35 7.88 -26.07 -11.93
C ASP A 35 8.17 -26.78 -10.60
N SER A 36 8.83 -26.10 -9.65
CA SER A 36 9.08 -26.68 -8.32
C SER A 36 7.80 -26.95 -7.54
N LEU A 37 6.81 -26.04 -7.62
CA LEU A 37 5.51 -26.22 -6.97
C LEU A 37 4.68 -27.32 -7.63
N ILE A 38 4.68 -27.40 -8.95
CA ILE A 38 4.04 -28.47 -9.70
C ILE A 38 4.71 -29.81 -9.36
N GLU A 39 6.04 -29.88 -9.36
CA GLU A 39 6.81 -31.08 -8.99
C GLU A 39 6.45 -31.57 -7.59
N LYS A 40 6.43 -30.68 -6.59
CA LYS A 40 6.02 -30.98 -5.21
C LYS A 40 4.55 -31.44 -5.12
N SER A 41 3.67 -30.86 -5.92
CA SER A 41 2.25 -31.22 -5.93
C SER A 41 2.04 -32.61 -6.54
N LEU A 42 2.72 -32.89 -7.65
CA LEU A 42 2.70 -34.20 -8.32
C LEU A 42 3.41 -35.30 -7.50
N GLU A 43 4.31 -34.94 -6.58
CA GLU A 43 4.93 -35.89 -5.64
C GLU A 43 3.89 -36.63 -4.80
N THR A 44 2.73 -36.03 -4.53
CA THR A 44 1.65 -36.70 -3.80
C THR A 44 1.16 -37.99 -4.47
N LEU A 45 1.31 -38.08 -5.81
CA LEU A 45 0.99 -39.28 -6.59
C LEU A 45 1.91 -40.46 -6.30
N ASP A 46 3.07 -40.26 -5.67
CA ASP A 46 3.95 -41.38 -5.26
C ASP A 46 3.32 -42.34 -4.26
N THR A 47 2.21 -41.93 -3.62
CA THR A 47 1.41 -42.77 -2.72
C THR A 47 0.16 -43.35 -3.38
N ASN A 48 -0.15 -42.95 -4.61
CA ASN A 48 -1.33 -43.40 -5.33
C ASN A 48 -1.08 -44.78 -5.99
N PRO A 49 -1.90 -45.81 -5.69
CA PRO A 49 -1.69 -47.15 -6.23
C PRO A 49 -1.74 -47.24 -7.76
N ASP A 50 -2.65 -46.51 -8.40
CA ASP A 50 -2.81 -46.53 -9.85
C ASP A 50 -1.60 -45.89 -10.55
N TYR A 51 -1.10 -44.80 -9.98
CA TYR A 51 0.12 -44.14 -10.47
C TYR A 51 1.34 -45.06 -10.35
N ILE A 52 1.50 -45.74 -9.21
CA ILE A 52 2.58 -46.71 -9.00
C ILE A 52 2.50 -47.85 -10.03
N ASN A 53 1.31 -48.40 -10.25
CA ASN A 53 1.09 -49.47 -11.22
C ASN A 53 1.43 -49.04 -12.66
N ALA A 54 1.01 -47.83 -13.06
CA ALA A 54 1.37 -47.28 -14.36
C ALA A 54 2.88 -47.08 -14.50
N MET A 55 3.54 -46.56 -13.47
CA MET A 55 5.00 -46.36 -13.48
C MET A 55 5.77 -47.68 -13.58
N ASN A 56 5.33 -48.72 -12.86
CA ASN A 56 5.91 -50.06 -12.99
C ASN A 56 5.73 -50.63 -14.40
N LYS A 57 4.57 -50.38 -15.03
CA LYS A 57 4.34 -50.84 -16.40
C LYS A 57 5.24 -50.13 -17.42
N ILE A 58 5.44 -48.82 -17.24
CA ILE A 58 6.39 -48.05 -18.05
C ILE A 58 7.82 -48.57 -17.85
N GLU A 59 8.21 -48.89 -16.61
CA GLU A 59 9.52 -49.47 -16.30
C GLU A 59 9.75 -50.80 -17.04
N GLU A 60 8.78 -51.71 -16.96
CA GLU A 60 8.82 -53.01 -17.63
C GLU A 60 9.00 -52.86 -19.15
N LEU A 61 8.18 -52.01 -19.79
CA LEU A 61 8.22 -51.78 -21.24
C LEU A 61 9.53 -51.12 -21.69
N GLN A 62 10.04 -50.14 -20.93
CA GLN A 62 11.30 -49.49 -21.24
C GLN A 62 12.49 -50.44 -21.05
N GLN A 63 12.52 -51.21 -19.96
CA GLN A 63 13.64 -52.11 -19.67
C GLN A 63 13.78 -53.19 -20.74
N GLY A 64 12.66 -53.73 -21.26
CA GLY A 64 12.71 -54.68 -22.37
C GLY A 64 13.41 -54.13 -23.63
N ILE A 65 13.25 -52.84 -23.94
CA ILE A 65 13.96 -52.18 -25.05
C ILE A 65 15.45 -51.99 -24.70
N LEU A 66 15.74 -51.56 -23.47
CA LEU A 66 17.12 -51.33 -23.01
C LEU A 66 17.93 -52.63 -22.98
N ASP A 67 17.31 -53.75 -22.61
CA ASP A 67 17.94 -55.07 -22.63
C ASP A 67 18.25 -55.49 -24.08
N GLY A 68 17.34 -55.21 -25.02
CA GLY A 68 17.58 -55.43 -26.44
C GLY A 68 18.79 -54.64 -26.97
N ILE A 69 18.89 -53.36 -26.62
CA ILE A 69 20.03 -52.50 -26.96
C ILE A 69 21.32 -53.01 -26.30
N SER A 70 21.25 -53.39 -25.03
CA SER A 70 22.38 -53.93 -24.27
C SER A 70 22.97 -55.15 -24.99
N ASN A 71 22.12 -56.07 -25.43
CA ASN A 71 22.55 -57.28 -26.15
C ASN A 71 23.18 -56.96 -27.51
N GLN A 72 22.69 -55.95 -28.23
CA GLN A 72 23.23 -55.56 -29.55
C GLN A 72 24.61 -54.90 -29.47
N ILE A 73 24.95 -54.27 -28.35
CA ILE A 73 26.21 -53.54 -28.19
C ILE A 73 27.34 -54.45 -27.71
N ILE A 74 27.05 -55.59 -27.06
CA ILE A 74 28.08 -56.48 -26.48
C ILE A 74 29.06 -56.97 -27.55
N GLU A 75 28.59 -57.47 -28.69
CA GLU A 75 29.45 -58.01 -29.74
C GLU A 75 30.39 -56.93 -30.34
N PRO A 76 29.90 -55.77 -30.81
CA PRO A 76 30.76 -54.68 -31.23
C PRO A 76 31.76 -54.23 -30.17
N LEU A 77 31.35 -54.19 -28.89
CA LEU A 77 32.22 -53.72 -27.82
C LEU A 77 33.35 -54.72 -27.51
N GLN A 78 33.08 -56.02 -27.64
CA GLN A 78 34.07 -57.08 -27.44
C GLN A 78 35.16 -57.11 -28.52
N GLU A 79 34.88 -56.62 -29.72
CA GLU A 79 35.88 -56.45 -30.79
C GLU A 79 36.99 -55.46 -30.37
N PHE A 80 36.61 -54.39 -29.67
CA PHE A 80 37.55 -53.38 -29.18
C PHE A 80 38.09 -53.69 -27.77
N LEU A 81 37.29 -54.33 -26.92
CA LEU A 81 37.58 -54.59 -25.52
C LEU A 81 37.22 -56.05 -25.14
N PRO A 82 38.10 -57.03 -25.42
CA PRO A 82 37.80 -58.46 -25.27
C PRO A 82 37.51 -58.91 -23.83
N THR A 83 37.82 -58.07 -22.83
CA THR A 83 37.59 -58.36 -21.41
C THR A 83 36.16 -58.07 -20.95
N VAL A 84 35.36 -57.36 -21.76
CA VAL A 84 33.99 -57.02 -21.40
C VAL A 84 33.07 -58.24 -21.54
N ARG A 85 32.40 -58.59 -20.44
CA ARG A 85 31.53 -59.79 -20.36
C ARG A 85 30.05 -59.49 -20.51
N ASN A 86 29.62 -58.27 -20.18
CA ASN A 86 28.22 -57.88 -20.17
C ASN A 86 28.08 -56.37 -20.27
N VAL A 87 26.99 -55.90 -20.85
CA VAL A 87 26.57 -54.50 -20.87
C VAL A 87 25.15 -54.48 -20.31
N GLN A 88 24.86 -53.54 -19.41
CA GLN A 88 23.52 -53.36 -18.88
C GLN A 88 23.16 -51.88 -18.86
N ILE A 89 21.99 -51.56 -19.39
CA ILE A 89 21.46 -50.20 -19.42
C ILE A 89 20.23 -50.15 -18.51
N HIS A 90 20.22 -49.25 -17.54
CA HIS A 90 19.12 -49.09 -16.58
C HIS A 90 18.79 -47.62 -16.39
N ILE A 91 17.50 -47.31 -16.24
CA ILE A 91 17.03 -45.98 -15.83
C ILE A 91 16.69 -46.05 -14.34
N GLN A 92 17.32 -45.21 -13.53
CA GLN A 92 17.03 -45.13 -12.10
C GLN A 92 15.59 -44.64 -11.86
N ASN A 93 14.83 -45.32 -10.99
CA ASN A 93 13.43 -45.00 -10.72
C ASN A 93 13.21 -43.56 -10.23
N GLU A 94 14.11 -43.03 -9.41
CA GLU A 94 14.06 -41.64 -8.95
C GLU A 94 14.21 -40.66 -10.13
N ARG A 95 15.16 -40.90 -11.04
CA ARG A 95 15.33 -40.07 -12.25
C ARG A 95 14.11 -40.12 -13.17
N ARG A 96 13.47 -41.30 -13.29
CA ARG A 96 12.25 -41.46 -14.11
C ARG A 96 11.10 -40.62 -13.54
N ARG A 97 10.89 -40.66 -12.22
CA ARG A 97 9.85 -39.87 -11.53
C ARG A 97 10.07 -38.37 -11.70
N ILE A 98 11.30 -37.91 -11.53
CA ILE A 98 11.66 -36.49 -11.70
C ILE A 98 11.43 -36.03 -13.15
N ALA A 99 11.84 -36.82 -14.14
CA ALA A 99 11.67 -36.47 -15.55
C ALA A 99 10.19 -36.29 -15.95
N MET A 100 9.29 -37.09 -15.38
CA MET A 100 7.84 -36.99 -15.63
C MET A 100 7.18 -35.78 -14.96
N ARG A 101 7.85 -35.12 -14.00
CA ARG A 101 7.31 -33.99 -13.24
C ARG A 101 7.83 -32.63 -13.69
N ARG A 102 8.95 -32.59 -14.41
CA ARG A 102 9.67 -31.34 -14.76
C ARG A 102 9.42 -30.80 -16.17
N ASN A 103 8.52 -31.43 -16.94
CA ASN A 103 8.26 -31.05 -18.32
C ASN A 103 6.84 -30.48 -18.49
N THR A 104 6.53 -29.43 -17.73
CA THR A 104 5.23 -28.74 -17.79
C THR A 104 5.30 -27.46 -18.60
N GLU A 105 4.33 -27.28 -19.49
CA GLU A 105 4.11 -26.02 -20.20
C GLU A 105 2.90 -25.31 -19.58
N ILE A 106 3.06 -24.02 -19.27
CA ILE A 106 1.99 -23.18 -18.71
C ILE A 106 1.43 -22.32 -19.84
N ILE A 107 0.15 -22.49 -20.13
CA ILE A 107 -0.57 -21.73 -21.15
C ILE A 107 -1.52 -20.76 -20.45
N ILE A 108 -1.47 -19.48 -20.80
CA ILE A 108 -2.34 -18.43 -20.26
C ILE A 108 -3.19 -17.87 -21.40
N ASP A 109 -4.51 -17.85 -21.20
CA ASP A 109 -5.49 -17.29 -22.14
C ASP A 109 -6.07 -15.98 -21.59
N ASP A 110 -5.65 -14.87 -22.20
CA ASP A 110 -6.13 -13.50 -21.97
C ASP A 110 -6.93 -12.97 -23.18
N GLY A 111 -7.53 -13.89 -23.95
CA GLY A 111 -8.16 -13.66 -25.25
C GLY A 111 -7.45 -14.41 -26.38
N THR A 112 -6.20 -14.85 -26.15
CA THR A 112 -5.51 -15.84 -27.00
C THR A 112 -4.64 -16.76 -26.14
N PRO A 113 -4.79 -18.09 -26.24
CA PRO A 113 -3.93 -19.03 -25.52
C PRO A 113 -2.50 -18.96 -26.01
N THR A 114 -1.58 -18.51 -25.16
CA THR A 114 -0.15 -18.54 -25.46
C THR A 114 0.67 -19.03 -24.28
N PRO A 115 1.85 -19.65 -24.52
CA PRO A 115 2.77 -20.02 -23.46
C PRO A 115 3.17 -18.80 -22.62
N ILE A 116 3.30 -18.98 -21.30
CA ILE A 116 3.68 -17.91 -20.35
C ILE A 116 5.00 -17.22 -20.73
N GLN A 117 5.89 -17.94 -21.41
CA GLN A 117 7.15 -17.48 -21.99
C GLN A 117 6.94 -16.24 -22.88
N GLN A 118 5.84 -16.24 -23.64
CA GLN A 118 5.48 -15.20 -24.59
C GLN A 118 4.69 -14.04 -23.96
N LYS A 119 4.39 -14.09 -22.65
CA LYS A 119 3.69 -13.01 -21.94
C LYS A 119 4.67 -11.95 -21.41
N GLY A 120 4.15 -10.76 -21.14
CA GLY A 120 4.94 -9.67 -20.52
C GLY A 120 5.33 -9.98 -19.06
N ASP A 121 6.36 -9.30 -18.56
CA ASP A 121 6.96 -9.57 -17.24
C ASP A 121 6.00 -9.35 -16.06
N GLY A 122 5.00 -8.48 -16.22
CA GLY A 122 3.93 -8.30 -15.23
C GLY A 122 3.06 -9.55 -15.06
N ILE A 123 2.63 -10.17 -16.16
CA ILE A 123 1.82 -11.40 -16.13
C ILE A 123 2.63 -12.54 -15.55
N LYS A 124 3.91 -12.66 -15.93
CA LYS A 124 4.83 -13.66 -15.39
C LYS A 124 4.96 -13.55 -13.86
N SER A 125 5.16 -12.35 -13.35
CA SER A 125 5.28 -12.07 -11.91
C SER A 125 4.02 -12.40 -11.14
N LEU A 126 2.86 -11.96 -11.63
CA LEU A 126 1.57 -12.23 -10.99
C LEU A 126 1.24 -13.73 -11.00
N THR A 127 1.58 -14.43 -12.08
CA THR A 127 1.37 -15.88 -12.17
C THR A 127 2.26 -16.62 -11.16
N ALA A 128 3.54 -16.27 -11.06
CA ALA A 128 4.44 -16.87 -10.07
C ALA A 128 3.95 -16.64 -8.63
N LEU A 129 3.48 -15.43 -8.31
CA LEU A 129 2.93 -15.13 -6.98
C LEU A 129 1.59 -15.82 -6.70
N ALA A 130 0.70 -15.90 -7.69
CA ALA A 130 -0.56 -16.61 -7.56
C ALA A 130 -0.34 -18.09 -7.26
N ILE A 131 0.67 -18.70 -7.88
CA ILE A 131 1.04 -20.10 -7.65
C ILE A 131 1.71 -20.28 -6.29
N LEU A 132 2.53 -19.32 -5.83
CA LEU A 132 3.04 -19.31 -4.45
C LEU A 132 1.93 -19.17 -3.39
N ASN A 133 0.79 -18.58 -3.74
CA ASN A 133 -0.38 -18.50 -2.85
C ASN A 133 -1.14 -19.84 -2.74
N ILE A 134 -0.79 -20.85 -3.55
CA ILE A 134 -1.36 -22.19 -3.42
C ILE A 134 -0.80 -22.79 -2.13
N PRO A 135 -1.64 -23.16 -1.14
CA PRO A 135 -1.17 -23.62 0.15
C PRO A 135 -0.33 -24.89 0.01
N ALA A 136 0.98 -24.78 0.21
CA ALA A 136 1.85 -25.92 0.41
C ALA A 136 1.66 -26.47 1.84
N ARG A 137 1.81 -27.79 1.98
CA ARG A 137 1.54 -28.65 3.17
C ARG A 137 1.53 -27.93 4.54
N VAL A 138 0.54 -28.31 5.35
CA VAL A 138 0.14 -27.81 6.70
C VAL A 138 1.23 -27.75 7.79
N ASP A 139 2.47 -28.23 7.55
CA ASP A 139 3.52 -28.36 8.60
C ASP A 139 4.86 -27.70 8.24
N ARG A 140 4.86 -26.71 7.32
CA ARG A 140 6.05 -25.91 6.96
C ARG A 140 5.77 -24.41 7.00
N VAL A 141 6.78 -23.64 7.41
CA VAL A 141 6.79 -22.17 7.33
C VAL A 141 7.36 -21.80 5.96
N SER A 142 6.58 -21.13 5.14
CA SER A 142 7.03 -20.68 3.82
C SER A 142 7.58 -19.25 3.91
N VAL A 143 8.87 -19.11 3.58
CA VAL A 143 9.55 -17.82 3.46
C VAL A 143 9.68 -17.49 1.98
N VAL A 144 9.19 -16.31 1.57
CA VAL A 144 9.30 -15.82 0.20
C VAL A 144 10.20 -14.60 0.20
N ALA A 145 11.33 -14.70 -0.49
CA ALA A 145 12.25 -13.60 -0.71
C ALA A 145 12.05 -13.02 -2.12
N ILE A 146 11.77 -11.71 -2.22
CA ILE A 146 11.46 -11.03 -3.48
C ILE A 146 12.41 -9.86 -3.68
N GLU A 147 13.16 -9.86 -4.77
CA GLU A 147 14.06 -8.77 -5.11
C GLU A 147 13.37 -7.81 -6.09
N GLU A 148 13.42 -6.50 -5.79
CA GLU A 148 12.83 -5.40 -6.57
C GLU A 148 11.47 -5.74 -7.25
N PRO A 149 10.40 -5.96 -6.47
CA PRO A 149 9.10 -6.36 -7.00
C PRO A 149 8.58 -5.39 -8.09
N GLU A 150 8.86 -4.09 -7.95
CA GLU A 150 8.49 -3.04 -8.89
C GLU A 150 9.23 -3.06 -10.24
N SER A 151 10.36 -3.79 -10.34
CA SER A 151 11.26 -3.66 -11.48
C SER A 151 10.55 -4.06 -12.78
N HIS A 152 10.71 -3.22 -13.81
CA HIS A 152 10.10 -3.34 -15.14
C HIS A 152 8.56 -3.35 -15.18
N LEU A 153 7.88 -2.92 -14.12
CA LEU A 153 6.42 -2.82 -14.07
C LEU A 153 5.92 -1.40 -14.30
N HIS A 154 4.77 -1.29 -14.97
CA HIS A 154 4.00 -0.06 -14.97
C HIS A 154 3.50 0.25 -13.55
N PRO A 155 3.39 1.52 -13.12
CA PRO A 155 3.00 1.87 -11.75
C PRO A 155 1.72 1.20 -11.24
N GLU A 156 0.72 1.03 -12.12
CA GLU A 156 -0.53 0.34 -11.78
C GLU A 156 -0.31 -1.15 -11.46
N SER A 157 0.51 -1.84 -12.25
CA SER A 157 0.86 -3.23 -12.01
C SER A 157 1.68 -3.40 -10.73
N ALA A 158 2.55 -2.44 -10.40
CA ALA A 158 3.30 -2.45 -9.15
C ALA A 158 2.38 -2.34 -7.92
N ARG A 159 1.27 -1.58 -8.00
CA ARG A 159 0.27 -1.51 -6.93
C ARG A 159 -0.50 -2.82 -6.76
N GLN A 160 -0.98 -3.40 -7.86
CA GLN A 160 -1.64 -4.71 -7.81
C GLN A 160 -0.73 -5.80 -7.25
N LEU A 161 0.57 -5.71 -7.58
CA LEU A 161 1.59 -6.58 -7.04
C LEU A 161 1.77 -6.40 -5.53
N TYR A 162 1.83 -5.15 -5.07
CA TYR A 162 1.89 -4.83 -3.64
C TYR A 162 0.71 -5.44 -2.88
N ASP A 163 -0.52 -5.27 -3.37
CA ASP A 163 -1.71 -5.82 -2.73
C ASP A 163 -1.65 -7.36 -2.65
N THR A 164 -1.18 -8.01 -3.71
CA THR A 164 -0.98 -9.47 -3.75
C THR A 164 0.06 -9.92 -2.72
N ILE A 165 1.19 -9.20 -2.60
CA ILE A 165 2.24 -9.50 -1.63
C ILE A 165 1.73 -9.29 -0.19
N MET A 166 0.93 -8.26 0.06
CA MET A 166 0.31 -8.02 1.36
C MET A 166 -0.72 -9.09 1.73
N SER A 167 -1.45 -9.64 0.75
CA SER A 167 -2.31 -10.80 1.00
C SER A 167 -1.50 -12.05 1.34
N LEU A 168 -0.38 -12.28 0.63
CA LEU A 168 0.52 -13.41 0.89
C LEU A 168 1.18 -13.34 2.27
N SER A 169 1.52 -12.14 2.74
CA SER A 169 2.17 -11.94 4.04
C SER A 169 1.32 -12.36 5.25
N GLN A 170 0.01 -12.60 5.05
CA GLN A 170 -0.87 -13.13 6.10
C GLN A 170 -0.58 -14.60 6.43
N THR A 171 -0.04 -15.36 5.49
CA THR A 171 0.22 -16.80 5.63
C THR A 171 1.69 -17.17 5.43
N HIS A 172 2.46 -16.28 4.81
CA HIS A 172 3.87 -16.46 4.46
C HIS A 172 4.74 -15.37 5.10
N GLN A 173 5.99 -15.69 5.45
CA GLN A 173 6.96 -14.66 5.79
C GLN A 173 7.56 -14.08 4.51
N ILE A 174 7.29 -12.80 4.25
CA ILE A 174 7.84 -12.10 3.08
C ILE A 174 9.07 -11.30 3.48
N VAL A 175 10.14 -11.43 2.70
CA VAL A 175 11.33 -10.56 2.77
C VAL A 175 11.49 -9.95 1.38
N LEU A 176 11.54 -8.62 1.27
CA LEU A 176 11.73 -7.98 -0.01
C LEU A 176 12.81 -6.91 0.00
N THR A 177 13.42 -6.68 -1.16
CA THR A 177 14.28 -5.52 -1.42
C THR A 177 13.57 -4.59 -2.39
N THR A 178 13.75 -3.27 -2.24
CA THR A 178 13.05 -2.28 -3.06
C THR A 178 13.78 -0.94 -3.00
N HIS A 179 13.73 -0.20 -4.11
CA HIS A 179 14.07 1.20 -4.18
C HIS A 179 12.82 2.08 -4.31
N SER A 180 11.64 1.47 -4.30
CA SER A 180 10.37 2.16 -4.47
C SER A 180 9.75 2.54 -3.13
N PRO A 181 9.31 3.81 -2.97
CA PRO A 181 8.51 4.21 -1.83
C PRO A 181 7.18 3.44 -1.70
N LEU A 182 6.71 2.73 -2.74
CA LEU A 182 5.46 1.97 -2.70
C LEU A 182 5.51 0.80 -1.69
N PHE A 183 6.67 0.15 -1.55
CA PHE A 183 6.85 -1.06 -0.75
C PHE A 183 7.33 -0.80 0.69
N VAL A 184 7.35 0.47 1.11
CA VAL A 184 7.74 0.87 2.46
C VAL A 184 6.62 0.59 3.45
N ASN A 185 6.90 -0.17 4.51
CA ASN A 185 5.94 -0.39 5.58
C ASN A 185 5.86 0.84 6.50
N ARG A 186 4.82 1.67 6.33
CA ARG A 186 4.61 2.88 7.13
C ARG A 186 4.02 2.62 8.51
N THR A 187 3.42 1.45 8.73
CA THR A 187 2.73 1.11 9.98
C THR A 187 3.71 0.59 11.01
N ASN A 188 4.71 -0.18 10.58
CA ASN A 188 5.77 -0.68 11.45
C ASN A 188 7.15 -0.34 10.88
N LEU A 189 7.69 0.82 11.27
CA LEU A 189 8.98 1.30 10.75
C LEU A 189 10.13 0.32 11.00
N LYS A 190 10.08 -0.49 12.06
CA LYS A 190 11.12 -1.46 12.42
C LYS A 190 11.24 -2.61 11.40
N GLU A 191 10.21 -2.86 10.60
CA GLU A 191 10.24 -3.85 9.53
C GLU A 191 10.97 -3.34 8.28
N ASN A 192 11.16 -2.02 8.15
CA ASN A 192 12.03 -1.46 7.13
C ASN A 192 13.47 -1.52 7.61
N ILE A 193 14.33 -2.14 6.80
CA ILE A 193 15.75 -2.27 7.08
C ILE A 193 16.49 -1.53 5.99
N ILE A 194 17.21 -0.47 6.37
CA ILE A 194 18.12 0.22 5.45
C ILE A 194 19.41 -0.58 5.41
N VAL A 195 19.82 -0.96 4.20
CA VAL A 195 21.12 -1.57 3.93
C VAL A 195 22.01 -0.52 3.28
N ASN A 196 23.05 -0.08 4.00
CA ASN A 196 24.02 0.89 3.49
C ASN A 196 25.42 0.56 4.03
N ASP A 197 26.45 0.72 3.20
CA ASP A 197 27.86 0.45 3.54
C ASP A 197 28.09 -0.93 4.23
N GLY A 198 27.39 -1.97 3.76
CA GLY A 198 27.47 -3.32 4.31
C GLY A 198 26.84 -3.49 5.70
N LYS A 199 26.10 -2.49 6.20
CA LYS A 199 25.35 -2.56 7.46
C LYS A 199 23.86 -2.58 7.18
N ALA A 200 23.13 -3.39 7.95
CA ALA A 200 21.68 -3.46 7.95
C ALA A 200 21.15 -2.86 9.25
N THR A 201 20.38 -1.78 9.17
CA THR A 201 19.84 -1.07 10.33
C THR A 201 18.33 -0.90 10.23
N PRO A 202 17.55 -1.31 11.26
CA PRO A 202 16.13 -1.03 11.31
C PRO A 202 15.86 0.48 11.35
N VAL A 203 14.89 0.93 10.56
CA VAL A 203 14.49 2.34 10.50
C VAL A 203 13.79 2.76 11.79
N LYS A 204 14.11 3.96 12.27
CA LYS A 204 13.43 4.56 13.43
C LYS A 204 12.52 5.71 13.03
N LYS A 205 12.88 6.45 11.98
CA LYS A 205 12.15 7.62 11.50
C LYS A 205 11.96 7.57 9.98
N ILE A 206 10.81 8.02 9.49
CA ILE A 206 10.51 8.06 8.05
C ILE A 206 11.52 8.88 7.25
N LYS A 207 12.13 9.89 7.89
CA LYS A 207 13.19 10.72 7.30
C LYS A 207 14.36 9.88 6.78
N GLU A 208 14.77 8.84 7.51
CA GLU A 208 15.91 7.99 7.10
C GLU A 208 15.63 7.29 5.77
N ILE A 209 14.37 6.88 5.54
CA ILE A 209 13.94 6.28 4.27
C ILE A 209 13.94 7.33 3.15
N ARG A 210 13.42 8.53 3.40
CA ARG A 210 13.40 9.63 2.42
C ARG A 210 14.81 10.03 1.98
N ASP A 211 15.74 10.12 2.94
CA ASP A 211 17.14 10.47 2.69
C ASP A 211 17.80 9.41 1.78
N VAL A 212 17.60 8.12 2.06
CA VAL A 212 18.14 7.02 1.24
C VAL A 212 17.49 6.93 -0.14
N LEU A 213 16.19 7.24 -0.25
CA LEU A 213 15.47 7.26 -1.52
C LEU A 213 15.68 8.56 -2.33
N GLY A 214 16.50 9.50 -1.84
CA GLY A 214 16.80 10.75 -2.54
C GLY A 214 15.62 11.71 -2.64
N ILE A 215 14.64 11.61 -1.73
CA ILE A 215 13.45 12.45 -1.73
C ILE A 215 13.81 13.82 -1.13
N HIS A 216 14.05 14.81 -1.98
CA HIS A 216 14.27 16.19 -1.57
C HIS A 216 12.95 16.89 -1.24
N ILE A 217 12.81 17.38 -0.01
CA ILE A 217 11.62 18.08 0.47
C ILE A 217 12.03 19.38 1.16
N SER A 218 11.11 20.35 1.24
CA SER A 218 11.29 21.54 2.06
C SER A 218 11.44 21.19 3.55
N ASP A 219 12.17 22.01 4.31
CA ASP A 219 12.52 21.75 5.72
C ASP A 219 11.31 21.42 6.62
N ASN A 220 10.16 22.04 6.35
CA ASN A 220 8.91 21.82 7.10
C ASN A 220 8.29 20.44 6.86
N LEU A 221 8.58 19.80 5.73
CA LEU A 221 8.09 18.48 5.38
C LEU A 221 9.08 17.36 5.72
N THR A 222 10.35 17.71 5.97
CA THR A 222 11.44 16.76 6.26
C THR A 222 11.10 15.83 7.42
N ASN A 223 10.49 16.34 8.48
CA ASN A 223 10.11 15.57 9.66
C ASN A 223 8.63 15.14 9.68
N ALA A 224 7.81 15.62 8.74
CA ALA A 224 6.38 15.38 8.73
C ALA A 224 6.06 13.91 8.45
N GLU A 225 5.51 13.22 9.43
CA GLU A 225 5.02 11.84 9.32
C GLU A 225 3.53 11.82 8.97
N HIS A 226 2.81 12.85 9.42
CA HIS A 226 1.37 13.00 9.31
C HIS A 226 1.01 14.39 8.79
N ALA A 227 -0.06 14.51 8.02
CA ALA A 227 -0.58 15.78 7.52
C ALA A 227 -2.11 15.86 7.65
N LEU A 228 -2.63 17.03 7.97
CA LEU A 228 -4.03 17.38 7.74
C LEU A 228 -4.10 18.27 6.50
N ILE A 229 -4.89 17.83 5.51
CA ILE A 229 -5.12 18.54 4.27
C ILE A 229 -6.48 19.22 4.34
N VAL A 230 -6.51 20.54 4.23
CA VAL A 230 -7.74 21.37 4.31
C VAL A 230 -8.02 22.11 3.02
N GLU A 231 -9.20 22.67 2.81
CA GLU A 231 -9.53 23.33 1.54
C GLU A 231 -8.79 24.65 1.34
N GLY A 232 -8.91 25.54 2.33
CA GLY A 232 -8.45 26.92 2.29
C GLY A 232 -7.25 27.22 3.18
N GLU A 233 -6.59 28.34 2.90
CA GLU A 233 -5.53 28.89 3.76
C GLU A 233 -6.11 29.38 5.09
N ASP A 234 -7.32 29.92 5.06
CA ASP A 234 -8.12 30.33 6.21
C ASP A 234 -8.41 29.17 7.16
N ASP A 235 -8.84 28.01 6.66
CA ASP A 235 -9.00 26.78 7.45
C ASP A 235 -7.72 26.42 8.19
N LYS A 236 -6.58 26.46 7.47
CA LYS A 236 -5.28 26.16 8.04
C LYS A 236 -4.97 27.11 9.19
N ILE A 237 -5.12 28.42 8.99
CA ILE A 237 -4.87 29.44 10.02
C ILE A 237 -5.73 29.19 11.27
N ALA A 238 -7.02 28.87 11.09
CA ALA A 238 -7.91 28.59 12.21
C ALA A 238 -7.52 27.30 12.96
N LEU A 239 -7.22 26.22 12.22
CA LEU A 239 -6.91 24.90 12.79
C LEU A 239 -5.55 24.84 13.46
N GLU A 240 -4.56 25.60 12.97
CA GLU A 240 -3.26 25.75 13.63
C GLU A 240 -3.40 26.33 15.04
N LYS A 241 -4.46 27.10 15.32
CA LYS A 241 -4.77 27.64 16.66
C LYS A 241 -5.68 26.71 17.47
N LEU A 242 -6.70 26.13 16.85
CA LEU A 242 -7.72 25.33 17.55
C LEU A 242 -7.22 23.93 17.95
N LEU A 243 -6.61 23.18 17.03
CA LEU A 243 -6.24 21.78 17.27
C LEU A 243 -5.28 21.60 18.46
N PRO A 244 -4.25 22.46 18.68
CA PRO A 244 -3.40 22.37 19.86
C PRO A 244 -4.12 22.49 21.20
N SER A 245 -5.21 23.26 21.26
CA SER A 245 -6.03 23.42 22.46
C SER A 245 -7.01 22.27 22.66
N MET A 246 -7.45 21.64 21.56
CA MET A 246 -8.37 20.50 21.61
C MET A 246 -7.67 19.18 21.96
N SER A 247 -6.40 19.00 21.58
CA SER A 247 -5.64 17.78 21.91
C SER A 247 -4.17 18.06 22.21
N THR A 248 -3.74 17.61 23.39
CA THR A 248 -2.32 17.67 23.80
C THR A 248 -1.43 16.80 22.91
N LYS A 249 -1.98 15.75 22.30
CA LYS A 249 -1.24 14.86 21.40
C LYS A 249 -0.95 15.56 20.07
N ILE A 250 -1.97 16.21 19.49
CA ILE A 250 -1.82 16.99 18.25
C ILE A 250 -0.86 18.16 18.50
N LYS A 251 -1.00 18.88 19.63
CA LYS A 251 -0.09 19.96 20.03
C LYS A 251 1.38 19.54 20.00
N ARG A 252 1.71 18.40 20.63
CA ARG A 252 3.07 17.86 20.65
C ARG A 252 3.56 17.46 19.25
N ALA A 253 2.70 16.88 18.43
CA ALA A 253 3.06 16.46 17.07
C ALA A 253 3.39 17.67 16.17
N ILE A 254 2.62 18.76 16.28
CA ILE A 254 2.92 20.03 15.60
C ILE A 254 4.25 20.62 16.08
N GLN A 255 4.44 20.73 17.40
CA GLN A 255 5.66 21.30 17.99
C GLN A 255 6.93 20.53 17.61
N ASN A 256 6.83 19.20 17.48
CA ASN A 256 7.93 18.35 17.09
C ASN A 256 8.11 18.24 15.56
N GLY A 257 7.21 18.87 14.78
CA GLY A 257 7.23 18.85 13.32
C GLY A 257 6.86 17.50 12.69
N THR A 258 6.24 16.58 13.45
CA THR A 258 5.80 15.27 12.94
C THR A 258 4.39 15.30 12.38
N PHE A 259 3.62 16.35 12.68
CA PHE A 259 2.32 16.63 12.09
C PHE A 259 2.29 18.05 11.53
N ILE A 260 1.75 18.19 10.33
CA ILE A 260 1.59 19.49 9.66
C ILE A 260 0.17 19.69 9.16
N ILE A 261 -0.19 20.95 8.93
CA ILE A 261 -1.45 21.32 8.28
C ILE A 261 -1.11 22.03 6.98
N ASP A 262 -1.71 21.56 5.89
CA ASP A 262 -1.51 22.10 4.55
C ASP A 262 -2.86 22.25 3.86
N TYR A 263 -2.97 23.19 2.92
CA TYR A 263 -4.23 23.52 2.25
C TYR A 263 -4.20 23.19 0.76
N ILE A 264 -5.32 22.85 0.14
CA ILE A 264 -5.36 22.36 -1.24
C ILE A 264 -5.02 23.47 -2.24
N GLY A 265 -5.47 24.70 -1.98
CA GLY A 265 -5.32 25.83 -2.91
C GLY A 265 -6.34 25.78 -4.06
N GLY A 266 -7.50 25.15 -3.81
CA GLY A 266 -8.62 24.98 -4.74
C GLY A 266 -9.03 23.51 -4.91
N ALA A 267 -10.32 23.19 -4.71
CA ALA A 267 -10.84 21.82 -4.60
C ALA A 267 -10.40 20.83 -5.72
N GLY A 268 -10.20 21.31 -6.95
CA GLY A 268 -9.71 20.50 -8.08
C GLY A 268 -8.27 19.97 -7.93
N ASN A 269 -7.48 20.50 -7.00
CA ASN A 269 -6.09 20.09 -6.77
C ASN A 269 -5.95 19.00 -5.70
N LEU A 270 -7.05 18.53 -5.08
CA LEU A 270 -6.98 17.53 -4.02
C LEU A 270 -6.24 16.25 -4.46
N PRO A 271 -6.55 15.60 -5.60
CA PRO A 271 -5.83 14.40 -6.02
C PRO A 271 -4.33 14.60 -6.21
N TYR A 272 -3.94 15.76 -6.77
CA TYR A 272 -2.54 16.12 -6.94
C TYR A 272 -1.82 16.22 -5.59
N LYS A 273 -2.41 16.94 -4.63
CA LYS A 273 -1.81 17.13 -3.30
C LYS A 273 -1.77 15.82 -2.51
N LEU A 274 -2.81 15.00 -2.56
CA LEU A 274 -2.80 13.68 -1.92
C LEU A 274 -1.77 12.73 -2.54
N SER A 275 -1.57 12.78 -3.85
CA SER A 275 -0.51 12.02 -4.54
C SER A 275 0.87 12.47 -4.09
N PHE A 276 1.09 13.77 -3.95
CA PHE A 276 2.34 14.32 -3.43
C PHE A 276 2.63 13.81 -2.01
N TYR A 277 1.69 13.96 -1.07
CA TYR A 277 1.87 13.47 0.31
C TYR A 277 2.04 11.96 0.40
N ARG A 278 1.34 11.20 -0.47
CA ARG A 278 1.52 9.75 -0.58
C ARG A 278 2.93 9.40 -1.05
N ASN A 279 3.49 10.10 -2.02
CA ASN A 279 4.86 9.89 -2.51
C ASN A 279 5.89 10.21 -1.43
N LEU A 280 5.65 11.26 -0.64
CA LEU A 280 6.47 11.60 0.52
C LEU A 280 6.39 10.59 1.68
N GLN A 281 5.59 9.53 1.56
CA GLN A 281 5.36 8.59 2.66
C GLN A 281 4.71 9.24 3.90
N CYS A 282 4.00 10.35 3.71
CA CYS A 282 3.26 11.02 4.76
C CYS A 282 1.85 10.42 4.83
N LYS A 283 1.41 10.03 6.03
CA LYS A 283 -0.01 9.69 6.23
C LYS A 283 -0.82 10.99 6.27
N TYR A 284 -2.04 10.98 5.77
CA TYR A 284 -2.86 12.19 5.79
C TYR A 284 -4.30 11.92 6.18
N HIS A 285 -4.91 12.95 6.77
CA HIS A 285 -6.36 13.09 6.92
C HIS A 285 -6.79 14.31 6.11
N VAL A 286 -8.00 14.29 5.56
CA VAL A 286 -8.55 15.39 4.77
C VAL A 286 -9.75 15.99 5.49
N LEU A 287 -9.79 17.32 5.63
CA LEU A 287 -10.98 18.05 6.05
C LEU A 287 -11.53 18.80 4.84
N LEU A 288 -12.80 18.56 4.51
CA LEU A 288 -13.49 19.21 3.40
C LEU A 288 -14.76 19.90 3.91
N ASP A 289 -15.16 20.95 3.22
CA ASP A 289 -16.47 21.56 3.42
C ASP A 289 -17.56 20.59 2.97
N ASN A 290 -18.70 20.61 3.66
CA ASN A 290 -19.85 19.82 3.25
C ASN A 290 -20.70 20.59 2.23
N ASP A 291 -20.13 20.91 1.09
CA ASP A 291 -20.84 21.48 -0.06
C ASP A 291 -20.65 20.64 -1.33
N ASP A 292 -21.20 21.09 -2.46
CA ASP A 292 -21.10 20.33 -3.70
C ASP A 292 -19.65 20.18 -4.18
N ALA A 293 -18.80 21.19 -3.96
CA ALA A 293 -17.40 21.17 -4.38
C ALA A 293 -16.58 20.22 -3.51
N GLY A 294 -16.71 20.29 -2.18
CA GLY A 294 -16.04 19.40 -1.24
C GLY A 294 -16.45 17.94 -1.42
N ARG A 295 -17.75 17.67 -1.58
CA ARG A 295 -18.25 16.31 -1.86
C ARG A 295 -17.71 15.76 -3.19
N HIS A 296 -17.69 16.57 -4.24
CA HIS A 296 -17.15 16.16 -5.54
C HIS A 296 -15.65 15.85 -5.45
N ALA A 297 -14.87 16.71 -4.80
CA ALA A 297 -13.43 16.51 -4.63
C ALA A 297 -13.10 15.22 -3.85
N GLY A 298 -13.83 14.96 -2.76
CA GLY A 298 -13.66 13.74 -1.98
C GLY A 298 -14.01 12.47 -2.78
N SER A 299 -15.14 12.48 -3.49
CA SER A 299 -15.56 11.34 -4.32
C SER A 299 -14.57 11.04 -5.45
N GLU A 300 -14.01 12.09 -6.08
CA GLU A 300 -12.98 11.92 -7.10
C GLU A 300 -11.69 11.31 -6.53
N ALA A 301 -11.25 11.77 -5.36
CA ALA A 301 -10.08 11.24 -4.69
C ALA A 301 -10.27 9.77 -4.25
N GLU A 302 -11.46 9.39 -3.79
CA GLU A 302 -11.81 7.99 -3.49
C GLU A 302 -11.78 7.12 -4.75
N ARG A 303 -12.34 7.59 -5.87
CA ARG A 303 -12.33 6.88 -7.16
C ARG A 303 -10.91 6.59 -7.66
N GLN A 304 -9.96 7.49 -7.40
CA GLN A 304 -8.55 7.33 -7.75
C GLN A 304 -7.77 6.49 -6.73
N GLY A 305 -8.42 5.94 -5.69
CA GLY A 305 -7.78 5.19 -4.61
C GLY A 305 -6.86 6.05 -3.74
N LEU A 306 -7.01 7.37 -3.79
CA LEU A 306 -6.22 8.32 -3.01
C LEU A 306 -6.81 8.56 -1.61
N LEU A 307 -8.12 8.41 -1.46
CA LEU A 307 -8.83 8.65 -0.20
C LEU A 307 -9.65 7.42 0.21
N ASP A 308 -9.85 7.25 1.51
CA ASP A 308 -10.73 6.26 2.12
C ASP A 308 -11.63 7.02 3.09
N VAL A 309 -12.89 6.60 3.25
CA VAL A 309 -13.88 7.18 4.17
C VAL A 309 -13.31 7.42 5.57
N ARG A 310 -12.41 6.56 6.05
CA ARG A 310 -11.79 6.70 7.38
C ARG A 310 -10.83 7.90 7.50
N ASN A 311 -10.30 8.38 6.37
CA ASN A 311 -9.26 9.40 6.29
C ASN A 311 -9.82 10.76 5.80
N VAL A 312 -11.14 10.93 5.82
CA VAL A 312 -11.82 12.17 5.44
C VAL A 312 -12.85 12.57 6.48
N THR A 313 -12.90 13.86 6.81
CA THR A 313 -13.97 14.47 7.61
C THR A 313 -14.61 15.59 6.78
N TYR A 314 -15.94 15.63 6.79
CA TYR A 314 -16.70 16.74 6.21
C TYR A 314 -17.16 17.68 7.33
N ALA A 315 -17.11 19.00 7.07
CA ALA A 315 -17.61 20.03 7.97
C ALA A 315 -19.15 20.02 8.04
N ILE A 316 -19.72 19.03 8.73
CA ILE A 316 -21.17 18.84 8.84
C ILE A 316 -21.71 19.57 10.08
N CYS A 317 -22.68 20.45 9.87
CA CYS A 317 -23.47 21.09 10.93
C CYS A 317 -24.90 20.56 10.90
N ASN A 318 -25.37 20.00 12.03
CA ASN A 318 -26.73 19.44 12.12
C ASN A 318 -27.79 20.49 11.74
N GLY A 319 -28.65 20.15 10.79
CA GLY A 319 -29.73 21.01 10.29
C GLY A 319 -29.39 21.87 9.07
N SER A 320 -28.13 21.86 8.61
CA SER A 320 -27.68 22.53 7.39
C SER A 320 -27.35 21.50 6.30
N PRO A 321 -28.00 21.55 5.11
CA PRO A 321 -27.70 20.61 4.03
C PRO A 321 -26.32 20.86 3.41
N ASN A 322 -25.89 22.12 3.37
CA ASN A 322 -24.54 22.53 3.02
C ASN A 322 -23.93 23.32 4.18
N ALA A 323 -22.68 23.06 4.49
CA ALA A 323 -21.97 23.70 5.60
C ALA A 323 -20.47 23.82 5.31
N GLU A 324 -19.86 24.86 5.86
CA GLU A 324 -18.44 25.17 5.78
C GLU A 324 -17.84 25.13 7.20
N ILE A 325 -16.51 25.09 7.35
CA ILE A 325 -15.89 25.09 8.69
C ILE A 325 -16.37 26.27 9.55
N GLU A 326 -16.62 27.44 8.95
CA GLU A 326 -17.04 28.65 9.64
C GLU A 326 -18.45 28.55 10.24
N ASP A 327 -19.27 27.62 9.76
CA ASP A 327 -20.57 27.30 10.38
C ASP A 327 -20.40 26.73 11.80
N CYS A 328 -19.22 26.20 12.13
CA CYS A 328 -18.88 25.69 13.45
C CYS A 328 -18.47 26.80 14.44
N TYR A 329 -18.20 28.01 13.98
CA TYR A 329 -17.73 29.10 14.82
C TYR A 329 -18.89 29.88 15.46
N ASN A 330 -18.68 30.32 16.70
CA ASN A 330 -19.58 31.25 17.36
C ASN A 330 -19.47 32.61 16.68
N LYS A 331 -20.60 33.12 16.23
CA LYS A 331 -20.70 34.42 15.56
C LYS A 331 -20.05 35.58 16.34
N ALA A 332 -20.14 35.55 17.68
CA ALA A 332 -19.57 36.58 18.55
C ALA A 332 -18.05 36.74 18.39
N VAL A 333 -17.36 35.72 17.89
CA VAL A 333 -15.91 35.72 17.68
C VAL A 333 -15.51 36.70 16.58
N TYR A 334 -16.28 36.78 15.50
CA TYR A 334 -15.87 37.50 14.28
C TYR A 334 -16.80 38.64 13.87
N GLU A 335 -17.95 38.82 14.54
CA GLU A 335 -18.92 39.85 14.14
C GLU A 335 -18.35 41.27 14.19
N ASN A 336 -17.54 41.58 15.19
CA ASN A 336 -16.91 42.90 15.33
C ASN A 336 -15.82 43.12 14.27
N ALA A 337 -15.05 42.08 13.93
CA ALA A 337 -14.02 42.18 12.90
C ALA A 337 -14.64 42.42 11.52
N ILE A 338 -15.72 41.72 11.18
CA ILE A 338 -16.44 41.96 9.92
C ILE A 338 -17.01 43.38 9.87
N LEU A 339 -17.59 43.87 10.98
CA LEU A 339 -18.12 45.23 11.05
C LEU A 339 -17.01 46.28 10.88
N ASN A 340 -15.88 46.10 11.57
CA ASN A 340 -14.78 47.05 11.55
C ASN A 340 -14.07 47.11 10.18
N GLU A 341 -13.83 45.95 9.55
CA GLU A 341 -13.09 45.85 8.30
C GLU A 341 -13.96 46.19 7.07
N PHE A 342 -15.21 45.73 7.05
CA PHE A 342 -16.07 45.82 5.87
C PHE A 342 -17.25 46.80 6.03
N GLY A 343 -17.53 47.25 7.25
CA GLY A 343 -18.70 48.07 7.56
C GLY A 343 -20.01 47.31 7.40
N VAL A 344 -20.00 45.99 7.60
CA VAL A 344 -21.16 45.10 7.41
C VAL A 344 -21.60 44.54 8.75
N ASN A 345 -22.85 44.77 9.12
CA ASN A 345 -23.43 44.21 10.32
C ASN A 345 -24.05 42.83 10.04
N ILE A 346 -23.60 41.79 10.72
CA ILE A 346 -24.14 40.42 10.59
C ILE A 346 -25.19 40.07 11.67
N ASN A 347 -25.58 41.04 12.51
CA ASN A 347 -26.72 40.98 13.43
C ASN A 347 -28.06 41.28 12.75
N VAL A 348 -28.24 40.75 11.54
CA VAL A 348 -29.41 41.00 10.69
C VAL A 348 -30.15 39.70 10.35
N ALA A 349 -31.34 39.81 9.74
CA ALA A 349 -32.18 38.66 9.44
C ALA A 349 -31.58 37.76 8.35
N GLU A 350 -30.81 38.34 7.44
CA GLU A 350 -30.14 37.70 6.30
C GLU A 350 -29.10 36.67 6.75
N PHE A 351 -28.53 36.83 7.95
CA PHE A 351 -27.58 35.86 8.52
C PHE A 351 -28.27 34.64 9.17
N ARG A 352 -29.60 34.68 9.32
CA ARG A 352 -30.38 33.59 9.92
C ARG A 352 -30.68 32.49 8.90
N GLY A 353 -31.06 31.31 9.38
CA GLY A 353 -31.41 30.15 8.56
C GLY A 353 -30.30 29.11 8.49
N ASN A 354 -30.40 28.21 7.51
CA ASN A 354 -29.57 27.02 7.39
C ASN A 354 -28.81 26.92 6.05
N LYS A 355 -28.69 28.03 5.31
CA LYS A 355 -27.76 28.13 4.18
C LYS A 355 -26.32 28.05 4.69
N LYS A 356 -25.38 27.68 3.82
CA LYS A 356 -23.95 27.67 4.14
C LYS A 356 -23.45 29.06 4.55
N TRP A 357 -22.41 29.11 5.37
CA TRP A 357 -21.92 30.34 5.98
C TRP A 357 -21.67 31.47 4.96
N SER A 358 -20.93 31.19 3.89
CA SER A 358 -20.62 32.16 2.81
C SER A 358 -21.87 32.77 2.18
N ASP A 359 -22.90 31.98 1.87
CA ASP A 359 -24.18 32.45 1.32
C ASP A 359 -24.89 33.42 2.27
N ARG A 360 -24.83 33.15 3.58
CA ARG A 360 -25.44 33.99 4.62
C ARG A 360 -24.69 35.31 4.77
N ILE A 361 -23.36 35.28 4.68
CA ILE A 361 -22.54 36.50 4.68
C ILE A 361 -22.78 37.31 3.40
N ALA A 362 -22.83 36.67 2.24
CA ALA A 362 -23.16 37.33 0.96
C ALA A 362 -24.48 38.09 1.04
N GLY A 363 -25.52 37.48 1.63
CA GLY A 363 -26.80 38.13 1.90
C GLY A 363 -26.67 39.38 2.78
N CYS A 364 -25.82 39.34 3.82
CA CYS A 364 -25.55 40.49 4.68
C CYS A 364 -24.84 41.62 3.92
N PHE A 365 -23.87 41.29 3.06
CA PHE A 365 -23.15 42.27 2.24
C PHE A 365 -24.10 42.94 1.23
N LEU A 366 -24.84 42.14 0.46
CA LEU A 366 -25.72 42.64 -0.59
C LEU A 366 -26.87 43.50 -0.04
N SER A 367 -27.48 43.08 1.07
CA SER A 367 -28.55 43.86 1.74
C SER A 367 -28.07 45.21 2.29
N GLN A 368 -26.78 45.33 2.60
CA GLN A 368 -26.14 46.56 3.09
C GLN A 368 -25.38 47.33 1.99
N GLY A 369 -25.65 47.02 0.72
CA GLY A 369 -25.11 47.76 -0.43
C GLY A 369 -23.64 47.51 -0.71
N LYS A 370 -23.08 46.37 -0.26
CA LYS A 370 -21.71 45.94 -0.56
C LYS A 370 -21.73 44.86 -1.64
N LEU A 371 -20.75 44.92 -2.55
CA LEU A 371 -20.59 43.90 -3.58
C LEU A 371 -20.03 42.61 -2.98
N TRP A 372 -20.45 41.48 -3.55
CA TRP A 372 -19.96 40.15 -3.19
C TRP A 372 -19.38 39.45 -4.43
N ASN A 373 -18.18 38.91 -4.30
CA ASN A 373 -17.50 38.08 -5.30
C ASN A 373 -16.50 37.15 -4.59
N ASP A 374 -15.94 36.18 -5.32
CA ASP A 374 -15.02 35.18 -4.75
C ASP A 374 -13.79 35.80 -4.05
N ALA A 375 -13.32 36.95 -4.53
CA ALA A 375 -12.20 37.66 -3.89
C ALA A 375 -12.61 38.27 -2.55
N MET A 376 -13.82 38.82 -2.46
CA MET A 376 -14.39 39.32 -1.20
C MET A 376 -14.62 38.17 -0.23
N GLU A 377 -15.22 37.08 -0.69
CA GLU A 377 -15.45 35.88 0.13
C GLU A 377 -14.17 35.38 0.79
N LYS A 378 -13.11 35.17 0.01
CA LYS A 378 -11.78 34.79 0.53
C LYS A 378 -11.24 35.79 1.56
N ARG A 379 -11.42 37.09 1.32
CA ARG A 379 -10.97 38.14 2.24
C ARG A 379 -11.76 38.10 3.55
N VAL A 380 -13.07 37.87 3.51
CA VAL A 380 -13.88 37.74 4.74
C VAL A 380 -13.49 36.47 5.50
N LYS A 381 -13.34 35.32 4.83
CA LYS A 381 -12.89 34.07 5.44
C LYS A 381 -11.54 34.24 6.16
N LEU A 382 -10.56 34.88 5.51
CA LEU A 382 -9.28 35.21 6.12
C LEU A 382 -9.41 36.13 7.35
N VAL A 383 -10.28 37.13 7.33
CA VAL A 383 -10.54 37.98 8.52
C VAL A 383 -11.10 37.13 9.65
N VAL A 384 -12.08 36.27 9.37
CA VAL A 384 -12.67 35.38 10.38
C VAL A 384 -11.63 34.42 10.96
N ALA A 385 -10.81 33.78 10.13
CA ALA A 385 -9.74 32.87 10.57
C ALA A 385 -8.70 33.56 11.47
N ASN A 386 -8.41 34.84 11.23
CA ASN A 386 -7.48 35.61 12.05
C ASN A 386 -8.03 35.93 13.44
N GLU A 387 -9.34 36.07 13.61
CA GLU A 387 -10.00 36.30 14.90
C GLU A 387 -10.12 35.03 15.76
N ILE A 388 -9.93 33.85 15.17
CA ILE A 388 -9.93 32.59 15.91
C ILE A 388 -8.83 32.63 16.98
N SER A 389 -9.21 32.33 18.24
CA SER A 389 -8.30 32.24 19.39
C SER A 389 -8.10 30.78 19.81
N GLU A 390 -7.21 30.56 20.80
CA GLU A 390 -6.97 29.24 21.39
C GLU A 390 -8.10 28.77 22.33
N GLU A 391 -9.08 29.63 22.65
CA GLU A 391 -10.18 29.33 23.59
C GLU A 391 -11.34 28.58 22.90
N VAL A 392 -11.21 27.26 22.82
CA VAL A 392 -12.13 26.38 22.07
C VAL A 392 -13.60 26.57 22.44
N ASP A 393 -13.94 26.69 23.72
CA ASP A 393 -15.34 26.78 24.17
C ASP A 393 -15.99 28.14 23.83
N THR A 394 -15.16 29.18 23.72
CA THR A 394 -15.60 30.51 23.25
C THR A 394 -15.75 30.50 21.73
N VAL A 395 -14.83 29.83 21.02
CA VAL A 395 -14.77 29.85 19.56
C VAL A 395 -15.77 28.91 18.90
N LEU A 396 -15.89 27.66 19.36
CA LEU A 396 -16.73 26.66 18.72
C LEU A 396 -18.14 26.68 19.28
N ASN A 397 -19.13 26.57 18.38
CA ASN A 397 -20.52 26.47 18.76
C ASN A 397 -20.84 25.06 19.31
N GLU A 398 -21.35 25.00 20.54
CA GLU A 398 -21.66 23.74 21.25
C GLU A 398 -22.55 22.78 20.43
N HIS A 399 -23.49 23.31 19.64
CA HIS A 399 -24.44 22.49 18.88
C HIS A 399 -23.98 22.17 17.45
N LYS A 400 -22.88 22.76 16.97
CA LYS A 400 -22.37 22.60 15.60
C LYS A 400 -20.94 22.07 15.51
N ARG A 401 -20.27 21.83 16.64
CA ARG A 401 -18.87 21.37 16.70
C ARG A 401 -18.66 19.86 16.54
N SER A 402 -19.71 19.07 16.31
CA SER A 402 -19.60 17.60 16.29
C SER A 402 -18.62 17.05 15.23
N SER A 403 -18.56 17.68 14.05
CA SER A 403 -17.60 17.33 12.99
C SER A 403 -16.16 17.65 13.40
N MET A 404 -15.95 18.75 14.13
CA MET A 404 -14.64 19.16 14.66
C MET A 404 -14.15 18.19 15.75
N ASP A 405 -15.01 17.77 16.67
CA ASP A 405 -14.64 16.81 17.71
C ASP A 405 -14.34 15.42 17.10
N ALA A 406 -15.07 15.02 16.06
CA ALA A 406 -14.79 13.81 15.29
C ALA A 406 -13.46 13.90 14.53
N LEU A 407 -13.14 15.06 13.93
CA LEU A 407 -11.85 15.31 13.30
C LEU A 407 -10.70 15.11 14.31
N VAL A 408 -10.81 15.68 15.51
CA VAL A 408 -9.79 15.53 16.55
C VAL A 408 -9.58 14.06 16.91
N THR A 409 -10.66 13.29 17.07
CA THR A 409 -10.59 11.84 17.35
C THR A 409 -9.88 11.08 16.23
N SER A 410 -10.19 11.39 14.96
CA SER A 410 -9.52 10.79 13.79
C SER A 410 -8.05 11.15 13.73
N LEU A 411 -7.69 12.41 14.02
CA LEU A 411 -6.30 12.86 14.06
C LEU A 411 -5.52 12.21 15.22
N GLU A 412 -6.11 12.03 16.39
CA GLU A 412 -5.48 11.32 17.49
C GLU A 412 -5.21 9.85 17.15
N THR A 413 -6.13 9.22 16.40
CA THR A 413 -5.95 7.88 15.87
C THR A 413 -4.84 7.84 14.82
N LEU A 414 -4.80 8.83 13.91
CA LEU A 414 -3.76 8.96 12.89
C LEU A 414 -2.35 9.07 13.52
N LEU A 415 -2.24 9.80 14.63
CA LEU A 415 -0.99 10.01 15.37
C LEU A 415 -0.63 8.86 16.33
N SER A 416 -1.46 7.81 16.43
CA SER A 416 -1.19 6.60 17.23
C SER A 416 -0.41 5.59 16.40
#